data_AF-A0A0R0CQZ8-F1
#
_entry.id   AF-A0A0R0CQZ8-F1
#
_cell.length_a   1.000
_cell.length_b   1.000
_cell.length_c   1.000
_cell.angle_alpha   90.00
_cell.angle_beta   90.00
_cell.angle_gamma   90.00
#
_symmetry.space_group_name_H-M   'P 1'
#
loop_
_entity.id
_entity.type
_entity.pdbx_description
1 polymer ?
#
loop_
_entity_poly.entity_id
_entity_poly.type
_entity_poly.pdbx_seq_one_letter_code
_entity_poly.pdbx_strand_id
1 'polypeptide(L)'
;MKYLPAVVLLATTLPVFASDIACNPAGSQMELNACAGQALAQADAELNEVYRQIMDRHAGQSVALANIKSAQRLWIQLRDADLAARYPLGQDENPRVLYGSMYPMLYANAKTALTRARTSYLRQQFLERGEYDL
;
A
#
# COMPACT_ATOMS: atom_id res chain seq x y z
N MET A 1 33.15 -24.26 52.81
CA MET A 1 33.51 -23.49 51.60
C MET A 1 32.74 -24.12 50.44
N LYS A 2 31.87 -23.52 49.64
CA LYS A 2 31.37 -22.14 49.47
C LYS A 2 30.09 -22.34 48.61
N TYR A 3 28.88 -22.02 49.11
CA TYR A 3 27.65 -22.16 48.31
C TYR A 3 27.45 -20.89 47.49
N LEU A 4 27.34 -21.02 46.16
CA LEU A 4 27.03 -19.92 45.24
C LEU A 4 25.52 -19.93 44.98
N PRO A 5 24.75 -18.89 45.31
CA PRO A 5 23.32 -18.89 45.06
C PRO A 5 23.08 -18.62 43.57
N ALA A 6 22.40 -19.55 42.90
CA ALA A 6 21.91 -19.35 41.55
C ALA A 6 20.75 -18.33 41.59
N VAL A 7 21.04 -17.09 41.18
CA VAL A 7 20.01 -16.06 40.98
C VAL A 7 19.35 -16.33 39.63
N VAL A 8 18.15 -16.92 39.66
CA VAL A 8 17.28 -17.05 38.49
C VAL A 8 16.62 -15.70 38.23
N LEU A 9 17.09 -15.00 37.20
CA LEU A 9 16.48 -13.75 36.73
C LEU A 9 15.21 -14.09 35.93
N LEU A 10 14.04 -13.91 36.54
CA LEU A 10 12.75 -14.04 35.86
C LEU A 10 12.57 -12.84 34.92
N ALA A 11 12.78 -13.03 33.63
CA ALA A 11 12.51 -12.02 32.61
C ALA A 11 10.98 -11.92 32.39
N THR A 12 10.35 -10.92 32.99
CA THR A 12 8.95 -10.58 32.71
C THR A 12 8.87 -9.80 31.40
N THR A 13 8.44 -10.46 30.32
CA THR A 13 8.11 -9.77 29.06
C THR A 13 6.82 -8.98 29.25
N LEU A 14 6.91 -7.67 29.46
CA LEU A 14 5.75 -6.79 29.40
C LEU A 14 5.28 -6.69 27.94
N PRO A 15 3.98 -6.86 27.66
CA PRO A 15 3.45 -6.58 26.33
C PRO A 15 3.56 -5.08 26.08
N VAL A 16 4.38 -4.69 25.10
CA VAL A 16 4.36 -3.33 24.57
C VAL A 16 3.08 -3.19 23.77
N PHE A 17 2.09 -2.48 24.31
CA PHE A 17 0.94 -2.03 23.53
C PHE A 17 1.43 -0.98 22.54
N ALA A 18 1.58 -1.36 21.27
CA ALA A 18 1.75 -0.40 20.19
C ALA A 18 0.49 0.49 20.16
N SER A 19 0.62 1.77 20.51
CA SER A 19 -0.47 2.73 20.35
C SER A 19 -0.63 3.01 18.86
N ASP A 20 -1.69 2.49 18.24
CA ASP A 20 -2.04 2.86 16.88
C ASP A 20 -2.41 4.35 16.85
N ILE A 21 -1.62 5.16 16.14
CA ILE A 21 -1.88 6.58 15.97
C ILE A 21 -3.14 6.73 15.12
N ALA A 22 -4.19 7.30 15.71
CA ALA A 22 -5.45 7.54 15.00
C ALA A 22 -5.28 8.61 13.91
N CYS A 23 -6.03 8.48 12.82
CA CYS A 23 -6.15 9.55 11.84
C CYS A 23 -6.83 10.77 12.47
N ASN A 24 -6.18 11.94 12.35
CA ASN A 24 -6.74 13.23 12.67
C ASN A 24 -6.30 14.26 11.59
N PRO A 25 -7.20 14.68 10.69
CA PRO A 25 -6.88 15.62 9.61
C PRO A 25 -6.47 17.03 10.07
N ALA A 26 -6.74 17.38 11.33
CA ALA A 26 -6.32 18.63 11.95
C ALA A 26 -5.21 18.41 13.00
N GLY A 27 -4.64 17.21 13.03
CA GLY A 27 -3.68 16.77 14.04
C GLY A 27 -2.22 17.03 13.66
N SER A 28 -1.35 16.40 14.44
CA SER A 28 0.09 16.33 14.22
C SER A 28 0.44 15.64 12.89
N GLN A 29 1.69 15.81 12.45
CA GLN A 29 2.19 15.14 11.25
C GLN A 29 2.09 13.60 11.33
N MET A 30 2.18 13.01 12.53
CA MET A 30 2.01 11.56 12.70
C MET A 30 0.57 11.12 12.44
N GLU A 31 -0.41 11.89 12.92
CA GLU A 31 -1.83 11.62 12.68
C GLU A 31 -2.21 11.87 11.21
N LEU A 32 -1.63 12.90 10.57
CA LEU A 32 -1.79 13.13 9.13
C LEU A 32 -1.20 11.98 8.29
N ASN A 33 -0.03 11.46 8.70
CA ASN A 33 0.56 10.26 8.08
C ASN A 33 -0.38 9.05 8.23
N ALA A 34 -1.02 8.89 9.39
CA ALA A 34 -2.01 7.83 9.62
C ALA A 34 -3.23 7.98 8.69
N CYS A 35 -3.77 9.20 8.52
CA CYS A 35 -4.84 9.47 7.57
C CYS A 35 -4.48 9.08 6.14
N ALA A 36 -3.29 9.46 5.68
CA ALA A 36 -2.84 9.13 4.33
C ALA A 36 -2.67 7.61 4.13
N GLY A 37 -2.19 6.90 5.15
CA GLY A 37 -2.11 5.44 5.16
C GLY A 37 -3.50 4.77 5.06
N GLN A 38 -4.48 5.27 5.82
CA GLN A 38 -5.87 4.77 5.75
C GLN A 38 -6.49 5.01 4.38
N ALA A 39 -6.29 6.20 3.79
CA ALA A 39 -6.80 6.53 2.46
C ALA A 39 -6.19 5.62 1.37
N LEU A 40 -4.90 5.30 1.48
CA LEU A 40 -4.24 4.34 0.59
C LEU A 40 -4.82 2.93 0.75
N ALA A 41 -5.00 2.46 1.98
CA ALA A 41 -5.57 1.15 2.24
C ALA A 41 -6.99 1.01 1.66
N GLN A 42 -7.82 2.07 1.76
CA GLN A 42 -9.14 2.11 1.14
C GLN A 42 -9.07 2.04 -0.39
N ALA A 43 -8.17 2.81 -1.01
CA ALA A 43 -7.99 2.79 -2.46
C ALA A 43 -7.51 1.41 -2.97
N ASP A 44 -6.58 0.78 -2.24
CA ASP A 44 -6.09 -0.57 -2.58
C ASP A 44 -7.20 -1.63 -2.40
N ALA A 45 -8.05 -1.50 -1.37
CA ALA A 45 -9.21 -2.37 -1.21
C ALA A 45 -10.19 -2.24 -2.38
N GLU A 46 -10.49 -1.01 -2.81
CA GLU A 46 -11.36 -0.77 -3.97
C GLU A 46 -10.76 -1.34 -5.27
N LEU A 47 -9.46 -1.13 -5.51
CA LEU A 47 -8.77 -1.71 -6.67
C LEU A 47 -8.92 -3.24 -6.70
N ASN A 48 -8.71 -3.90 -5.56
CA ASN A 48 -8.80 -5.35 -5.46
C ASN A 48 -10.23 -5.86 -5.64
N GLU A 49 -11.22 -5.11 -5.16
CA GLU A 49 -12.63 -5.42 -5.39
C GLU A 49 -12.98 -5.37 -6.89
N VAL A 50 -12.63 -4.28 -7.57
CA VAL A 50 -12.84 -4.14 -9.03
C VAL A 50 -12.10 -5.24 -9.79
N TYR A 51 -10.86 -5.53 -9.39
CA TYR A 51 -10.07 -6.58 -10.02
C TYR A 51 -10.74 -7.96 -9.88
N ARG A 52 -11.32 -8.29 -8.72
CA ARG A 52 -12.10 -9.53 -8.54
C ARG A 52 -13.33 -9.58 -9.45
N GLN A 53 -14.08 -8.49 -9.56
CA GLN A 53 -15.22 -8.42 -10.47
C GLN A 53 -14.83 -8.67 -11.92
N ILE A 54 -13.67 -8.13 -12.35
CA ILE A 54 -13.12 -8.38 -13.69
C ILE A 54 -12.76 -9.84 -13.88
N MET A 55 -12.11 -10.45 -12.87
CA MET A 55 -11.75 -11.87 -12.89
C MET A 55 -12.98 -12.77 -13.04
N ASP A 56 -14.05 -12.48 -12.29
CA ASP A 56 -15.30 -13.24 -12.33
C ASP A 56 -16.01 -13.09 -13.67
N ARG A 57 -16.10 -11.86 -14.21
CA ARG A 57 -16.70 -11.59 -15.53
C ARG A 57 -16.03 -12.37 -16.66
N HIS A 58 -14.74 -12.65 -16.54
CA HIS A 58 -13.93 -13.30 -17.57
C HIS A 58 -13.55 -14.74 -17.21
N ALA A 59 -14.21 -15.37 -16.22
CA ALA A 59 -13.84 -16.69 -15.68
C ALA A 59 -13.66 -17.80 -16.75
N GLY A 60 -14.46 -17.76 -17.83
CA GLY A 60 -14.37 -18.72 -18.94
C GLY A 60 -13.35 -18.37 -20.04
N GLN A 61 -12.66 -17.23 -19.95
CA GLN A 61 -11.79 -16.69 -21.01
C GLN A 61 -10.32 -16.76 -20.58
N SER A 62 -9.73 -17.95 -20.61
CA SER A 62 -8.38 -18.22 -20.06
C SER A 62 -7.29 -17.30 -20.62
N VAL A 63 -7.31 -17.02 -21.93
CA VAL A 63 -6.35 -16.10 -22.58
C VAL A 63 -6.54 -14.67 -22.09
N ALA A 64 -7.78 -14.18 -22.01
CA ALA A 64 -8.07 -12.83 -21.51
C ALA A 64 -7.60 -12.68 -20.05
N LEU A 65 -7.88 -13.67 -19.20
CA LEU A 65 -7.45 -13.67 -17.81
C LEU A 65 -5.92 -13.66 -17.66
N ALA A 66 -5.20 -14.43 -18.47
CA ALA A 66 -3.74 -14.44 -18.47
C ALA A 66 -3.18 -13.05 -18.80
N ASN A 67 -3.75 -12.39 -19.82
CA ASN A 67 -3.34 -11.06 -20.25
C ASN A 67 -3.69 -9.98 -19.21
N ILE A 68 -4.89 -10.02 -18.62
CA ILE A 68 -5.31 -9.09 -17.55
C ILE A 68 -4.40 -9.21 -16.33
N LYS A 69 -4.09 -10.45 -15.89
CA LYS A 69 -3.14 -10.71 -14.79
C LYS A 69 -1.76 -10.14 -15.10
N SER A 70 -1.26 -10.37 -16.31
CA SER A 70 0.05 -9.87 -16.74
C SER A 70 0.08 -8.33 -16.72
N ALA A 71 -0.92 -7.69 -17.33
CA ALA A 71 -1.03 -6.24 -17.37
C ALA A 71 -1.13 -5.63 -15.97
N GLN A 72 -1.87 -6.25 -15.05
CA GLN A 72 -1.98 -5.76 -13.67
C GLN A 72 -0.65 -5.87 -12.91
N ARG A 73 0.10 -6.96 -13.09
CA ARG A 73 1.44 -7.12 -12.49
C ARG A 73 2.43 -6.09 -13.01
N LEU A 74 2.40 -5.81 -14.31
CA LEU A 74 3.24 -4.77 -14.92
C LEU A 74 2.86 -3.38 -14.41
N TRP A 75 1.57 -3.10 -14.25
CA TRP A 75 1.12 -1.83 -13.67
C TRP A 75 1.64 -1.63 -12.24
N ILE A 76 1.68 -2.67 -11.40
CA ILE A 76 2.26 -2.56 -10.04
C ILE A 76 3.73 -2.13 -10.12
N GLN A 77 4.51 -2.73 -11.02
CA GLN A 77 5.91 -2.36 -11.23
C GLN A 77 6.05 -0.91 -11.70
N LEU A 78 5.22 -0.49 -12.66
CA LEU A 78 5.19 0.90 -13.13
C LEU A 78 4.86 1.87 -12.01
N ARG A 79 3.82 1.61 -11.21
CA ARG A 79 3.41 2.46 -10.08
C ARG A 79 4.56 2.64 -9.09
N ASP A 80 5.23 1.54 -8.74
CA ASP A 80 6.31 1.57 -7.77
C ASP A 80 7.56 2.26 -8.36
N ALA A 81 7.82 2.11 -9.66
CA ALA A 81 8.86 2.84 -10.38
C ALA A 81 8.58 4.35 -10.48
N ASP A 82 7.34 4.75 -10.76
CA ASP A 82 6.91 6.15 -10.79
C ASP A 82 7.09 6.83 -9.42
N LEU A 83 6.79 6.10 -8.34
CA LEU A 83 7.01 6.58 -6.98
C LEU A 83 8.50 6.70 -6.64
N ALA A 84 9.31 5.72 -7.05
CA ALA A 84 10.76 5.80 -6.89
C ALA A 84 11.39 6.95 -7.70
N ALA A 85 10.88 7.22 -8.90
CA ALA A 85 11.30 8.35 -9.72
C ALA A 85 10.89 9.70 -9.12
N ARG A 86 9.71 9.77 -8.49
CA ARG A 86 9.22 10.98 -7.81
C ARG A 86 9.96 11.27 -6.50
N TYR A 87 10.37 10.23 -5.79
CA TYR A 87 11.08 10.31 -4.52
C TYR A 87 12.40 9.53 -4.61
N PRO A 88 13.39 10.01 -5.39
CA PRO A 88 14.64 9.30 -5.58
C PRO A 88 15.35 9.06 -4.25
N LEU A 89 15.86 7.86 -4.05
CA LEU A 89 16.52 7.47 -2.81
C LEU A 89 17.82 6.72 -3.13
N GLY A 90 18.95 7.16 -2.57
CA GLY A 90 20.19 6.40 -2.58
C GLY A 90 20.06 5.10 -1.79
N GLN A 91 20.97 4.14 -2.03
CA GLN A 91 20.91 2.81 -1.41
C GLN A 91 20.93 2.85 0.14
N ASP A 92 21.60 3.84 0.72
CA ASP A 92 21.78 3.98 2.16
C ASP A 92 21.09 5.22 2.75
N GLU A 93 20.20 5.87 1.99
CA GLU A 93 19.49 7.06 2.44
C GLU A 93 18.19 6.72 3.18
N ASN A 94 17.91 7.44 4.27
CA ASN A 94 16.64 7.34 4.96
C ASN A 94 15.67 8.40 4.39
N PRO A 95 14.48 8.01 3.89
CA PRO A 95 13.59 8.97 3.24
C PRO A 95 13.01 10.00 4.22
N ARG A 96 12.88 9.69 5.51
CA ARG A 96 12.45 10.67 6.51
C ARG A 96 13.55 11.65 6.90
N VAL A 97 14.82 11.29 6.71
CA VAL A 97 15.96 12.20 6.87
C VAL A 97 16.06 13.13 5.66
N LEU A 98 15.93 12.58 4.44
CA LEU A 98 16.04 13.33 3.20
C LEU A 98 14.83 14.25 2.93
N TYR A 99 13.61 13.74 3.14
CA TYR A 99 12.35 14.40 2.79
C TYR A 99 11.53 14.86 3.99
N GLY A 100 12.04 14.65 5.21
CA GLY A 100 11.40 15.09 6.44
C GLY A 100 10.16 14.27 6.84
N SER A 101 9.46 14.78 7.86
CA SER A 101 8.33 14.10 8.51
C SER A 101 7.07 14.00 7.64
N MET A 102 6.97 14.80 6.58
CA MET A 102 5.87 14.79 5.61
C MET A 102 5.96 13.66 4.58
N TYR A 103 7.14 13.08 4.38
CA TYR A 103 7.37 12.06 3.36
C TYR A 103 6.33 10.91 3.36
N PRO A 104 5.99 10.28 4.50
CA PRO A 104 5.05 9.16 4.47
C PRO A 104 3.66 9.56 3.96
N MET A 105 3.17 10.74 4.35
CA MET A 105 1.90 11.28 3.85
C MET A 105 1.97 11.54 2.35
N LEU A 106 3.00 12.22 1.87
CA LEU A 106 3.15 12.57 0.45
C LEU A 106 3.29 11.33 -0.44
N TYR A 107 4.08 10.35 0.00
CA TYR A 107 4.23 9.07 -0.69
C TYR A 107 2.91 8.29 -0.74
N ALA A 108 2.23 8.16 0.40
CA ALA A 108 0.94 7.48 0.46
C ALA A 108 -0.12 8.18 -0.41
N ASN A 109 -0.21 9.50 -0.38
CA ASN A 109 -1.13 10.26 -1.22
C ASN A 109 -0.86 10.07 -2.72
N ALA A 110 0.41 10.11 -3.13
CA ALA A 110 0.79 9.86 -4.52
C ALA A 110 0.40 8.44 -4.96
N LYS A 111 0.66 7.43 -4.12
CA LYS A 111 0.29 6.04 -4.38
C LYS A 111 -1.23 5.86 -4.45
N THR A 112 -1.99 6.51 -3.56
CA THR A 112 -3.46 6.54 -3.57
C THR A 112 -4.00 7.07 -4.89
N ALA A 113 -3.45 8.18 -5.40
CA ALA A 113 -3.88 8.76 -6.67
C ALA A 113 -3.66 7.79 -7.85
N LEU A 114 -2.49 7.15 -7.92
CA LEU A 114 -2.18 6.16 -8.95
C LEU A 114 -3.09 4.92 -8.84
N THR A 115 -3.33 4.44 -7.61
CA THR A 115 -4.26 3.31 -7.36
C THR A 115 -5.67 3.66 -7.83
N ARG A 116 -6.21 4.82 -7.46
CA ARG A 116 -7.55 5.26 -7.90
C ARG A 116 -7.66 5.39 -9.42
N ALA A 117 -6.66 5.99 -10.05
CA ALA A 117 -6.61 6.10 -11.51
C ALA A 117 -6.63 4.72 -12.19
N ARG A 118 -5.92 3.75 -11.63
CA ARG A 118 -5.96 2.37 -12.11
C ARG A 118 -7.32 1.73 -11.91
N THR A 119 -7.95 1.92 -10.75
CA THR A 119 -9.31 1.42 -10.51
C THR A 119 -10.28 1.95 -11.56
N SER A 120 -10.25 3.25 -11.87
CA SER A 120 -11.08 3.84 -12.93
C SER A 120 -10.77 3.24 -14.31
N TYR A 121 -9.49 3.10 -14.66
CA TYR A 121 -9.09 2.45 -15.91
C TYR A 121 -9.63 1.02 -16.02
N LEU A 122 -9.52 0.23 -14.95
CA LEU A 122 -9.98 -1.15 -14.91
C LEU A 122 -11.49 -1.27 -15.10
N ARG A 123 -12.27 -0.42 -14.42
CA ARG A 123 -13.74 -0.35 -14.61
C ARG A 123 -14.09 -0.06 -16.06
N GLN A 124 -13.51 1.01 -16.62
CA GLN A 124 -13.79 1.44 -17.98
C GLN A 124 -13.47 0.34 -18.99
N GLN A 125 -12.26 -0.24 -18.93
CA GLN A 125 -11.79 -1.14 -19.99
C GLN A 125 -12.35 -2.57 -19.91
N PHE A 126 -12.71 -3.04 -18.71
CA PHE A 126 -13.03 -4.45 -18.49
C PHE A 126 -14.40 -4.71 -17.89
N LEU A 127 -15.12 -3.69 -17.42
CA LEU A 127 -16.48 -3.83 -16.90
C LEU A 127 -17.51 -3.04 -17.72
N GLU A 128 -17.14 -1.85 -18.17
CA GLU A 128 -18.06 -0.90 -18.81
C GLU A 128 -17.99 -0.91 -20.35
N ARG A 129 -16.80 -1.15 -20.93
CA ARG A 129 -16.60 -1.18 -22.39
C ARG A 129 -17.48 -2.25 -23.06
N GLY A 130 -18.26 -1.82 -24.06
CA GLY A 130 -19.12 -2.68 -24.87
C GLY A 130 -18.36 -3.40 -25.98
N GLU A 131 -18.98 -4.42 -26.56
CA GLU A 131 -18.42 -5.19 -27.70
C GLU A 131 -18.25 -4.35 -28.97
N TYR A 132 -18.97 -3.23 -29.07
CA TYR A 132 -18.99 -2.32 -30.22
C TYR A 132 -18.08 -1.09 -30.09
N ASP A 133 -17.31 -0.98 -29.00
CA ASP A 133 -16.38 0.14 -28.75
C ASP A 133 -14.99 -0.09 -29.42
N LEU A 134 -14.95 -0.73 -30.60
CA LEU A 134 -13.74 -1.02 -31.39
C LEU A 134 -13.56 -0.03 -32.54
#